data_AF-A0ABD2JPN2-F1
#
_entry.id   AF-A0ABD2JPN2-F1
#
_cell.length_a   1.000
_cell.length_b   1.000
_cell.length_c   1.000
_cell.angle_alpha   90.00
_cell.angle_beta   90.00
_cell.angle_gamma   90.00
#
_symmetry.space_group_name_H-M   'P 1'
#
loop_
_entity.id
_entity.type
_entity.pdbx_description
1 polymer ?
#
loop_
_entity_poly.entity_id
_entity_poly.type
_entity_poly.pdbx_seq_one_letter_code
_entity_poly.pdbx_strand_id
1 'polypeptide(L)'
;MGQQERQRTLVFIGLPESNAARPSERVQEDREVTTKILDHLEVEAEPTAVFRLGRFDPQRTTPRPLKVVMPTPTHQHMALGGWKRERARLRSQQIMARLFIRPALTKEQLKKEYEERVRKRQQIPAPVAPAVQLPQTNAPTPVNEVEPEQKKASEDNSKSQAFLEKILVLNYEGLKALPPTEKNLRQIQSLKKQYPHLFNK
;
A
#
# COMPACT_ATOMS: atom_id res chain seq x y z
N MET A 1 25.47 17.61 -5.57
CA MET A 1 24.88 16.98 -6.77
C MET A 1 24.81 18.02 -7.87
N GLY A 2 25.53 17.78 -8.96
CA GLY A 2 25.50 18.64 -10.14
C GLY A 2 24.13 18.63 -10.84
N GLN A 3 23.86 19.62 -11.68
CA GLN A 3 22.57 19.75 -12.36
C GLN A 3 22.27 18.56 -13.30
N GLN A 4 23.28 18.09 -14.03
CA GLN A 4 23.16 16.95 -14.97
C GLN A 4 22.82 15.63 -14.25
N GLU A 5 23.45 15.35 -13.12
CA GLU A 5 23.16 14.13 -12.34
C GLU A 5 21.71 14.16 -11.81
N ARG A 6 21.22 15.34 -11.42
CA ARG A 6 19.86 15.51 -10.91
C ARG A 6 18.80 15.18 -11.96
N GLN A 7 19.01 15.63 -13.19
CA GLN A 7 18.10 15.42 -14.32
C GLN A 7 17.94 13.95 -14.73
N ARG A 8 18.82 13.06 -14.26
CA ARG A 8 18.72 11.61 -14.47
C ARG A 8 18.46 10.82 -13.19
N THR A 9 18.22 11.49 -12.06
CA THR A 9 18.06 10.81 -10.76
C THR A 9 16.59 10.69 -10.36
N LEU A 10 16.19 9.49 -9.96
CA LEU A 10 14.93 9.19 -9.29
C LEU A 10 15.15 9.01 -7.78
N VAL A 11 14.10 9.30 -7.01
CA VAL A 11 14.07 9.02 -5.57
C VAL A 11 12.85 8.16 -5.27
N PHE A 12 13.09 6.95 -4.80
CA PHE A 12 12.04 6.03 -4.33
C PHE A 12 11.87 6.19 -2.83
N ILE A 13 10.64 6.37 -2.39
CA ILE A 13 10.29 6.59 -1.00
C ILE A 13 9.33 5.49 -0.56
N GLY A 14 9.52 4.96 0.65
CA GLY A 14 8.60 3.99 1.25
C GLY A 14 8.84 2.54 0.89
N LEU A 15 9.94 2.21 0.17
CA LEU A 15 10.37 0.83 0.00
C LEU A 15 10.94 0.28 1.32
N PRO A 16 10.49 -0.90 1.78
CA PRO A 16 11.07 -1.58 2.94
C PRO A 16 12.60 -1.69 2.82
N GLU A 17 13.30 -1.58 3.94
CA GLU A 17 14.73 -1.89 3.98
C GLU A 17 14.92 -3.40 4.18
N SER A 18 15.97 -3.94 3.56
CA SER A 18 16.36 -5.32 3.75
C SER A 18 16.81 -5.56 5.20
N ASN A 19 16.41 -6.71 5.75
CA ASN A 19 16.86 -7.21 7.04
C ASN A 19 18.04 -8.18 6.92
N ALA A 20 18.64 -8.33 5.73
CA ALA A 20 19.78 -9.21 5.54
C ALA A 20 20.94 -8.82 6.45
N ALA A 21 21.66 -9.82 6.96
CA ALA A 21 22.73 -9.61 7.92
C ALA A 21 23.89 -8.81 7.29
N ARG A 22 24.24 -9.12 6.04
CA ARG A 22 25.40 -8.51 5.37
C ARG A 22 25.02 -7.23 4.61
N PRO A 23 25.84 -6.15 4.69
CA PRO A 23 25.59 -4.94 3.93
C PRO A 23 25.54 -5.15 2.40
N SER A 24 26.37 -6.06 1.87
CA SER A 24 26.39 -6.40 0.44
C SER A 24 25.07 -7.00 -0.03
N GLU A 25 24.48 -7.90 0.76
CA GLU A 25 23.18 -8.52 0.48
C GLU A 25 22.07 -7.47 0.48
N ARG A 26 22.07 -6.55 1.46
CA ARG A 26 21.09 -5.45 1.49
C ARG A 26 21.18 -4.54 0.27
N VAL A 27 22.39 -4.22 -0.19
CA VAL A 27 22.60 -3.42 -1.40
C VAL A 27 22.14 -4.17 -2.64
N GLN A 28 22.38 -5.48 -2.70
CA GLN A 28 21.96 -6.33 -3.81
C GLN A 28 20.43 -6.42 -3.88
N GLU A 29 19.75 -6.63 -2.74
CA GLU A 29 18.29 -6.63 -2.68
C GLU A 29 17.69 -5.28 -3.11
N ASP A 30 18.29 -4.16 -2.71
CA ASP A 30 17.87 -2.83 -3.16
C ASP A 30 17.99 -2.68 -4.70
N ARG A 31 19.05 -3.24 -5.31
CA ARG A 31 19.21 -3.27 -6.77
C ARG A 31 18.15 -4.13 -7.43
N GLU A 32 17.91 -5.34 -6.93
CA GLU A 32 16.92 -6.27 -7.49
C GLU A 32 15.50 -5.69 -7.44
N VAL A 33 15.13 -5.08 -6.31
CA VAL A 33 13.83 -4.40 -6.20
C VAL A 33 13.75 -3.21 -7.15
N THR A 34 14.85 -2.47 -7.33
CA THR A 34 14.90 -1.37 -8.30
C THR A 34 14.69 -1.86 -9.72
N THR A 35 15.38 -2.93 -10.13
CA THR A 35 15.21 -3.55 -11.46
C THR A 35 13.76 -4.01 -11.65
N LYS A 36 13.19 -4.74 -10.69
CA LYS A 36 11.78 -5.17 -10.75
C LYS A 36 10.83 -4.00 -10.93
N ILE A 37 11.05 -2.89 -10.23
CA ILE A 37 10.22 -1.68 -10.41
C ILE A 37 10.38 -1.13 -11.82
N LEU A 38 11.60 -1.02 -12.34
CA LEU A 38 11.84 -0.52 -13.70
C LEU A 38 11.23 -1.42 -14.78
N ASP A 39 11.25 -2.74 -14.59
CA ASP A 39 10.57 -3.71 -15.48
C ASP A 39 9.07 -3.45 -15.52
N HIS A 40 8.44 -3.22 -14.37
CA HIS A 40 7.00 -2.90 -14.30
C HIS A 40 6.67 -1.54 -14.93
N LEU A 41 7.65 -0.63 -15.00
CA LEU A 41 7.52 0.68 -15.62
C LEU A 41 7.90 0.65 -17.11
N GLU A 42 8.28 -0.51 -17.65
CA GLU A 42 8.72 -0.71 -19.04
C GLU A 42 9.92 0.17 -19.40
N VAL A 43 10.88 0.27 -18.48
CA VAL A 43 12.12 1.05 -18.68
C VAL A 43 13.29 0.10 -18.86
N GLU A 44 13.70 -0.08 -20.10
CA GLU A 44 14.84 -0.92 -20.50
C GLU A 44 16.18 -0.22 -20.24
N ALA A 45 16.53 -0.01 -18.97
CA ALA A 45 17.81 0.56 -18.60
C ALA A 45 18.30 0.09 -17.23
N GLU A 46 19.58 -0.25 -17.17
CA GLU A 46 20.26 -0.50 -15.91
C GLU A 46 20.65 0.83 -15.23
N PRO A 47 20.27 1.06 -13.97
CA PRO A 47 20.70 2.24 -13.24
C PRO A 47 22.22 2.27 -13.03
N THR A 48 22.82 3.44 -13.23
CA THR A 48 24.25 3.67 -12.95
C THR A 48 24.59 3.53 -11.46
N ALA A 49 23.65 3.89 -10.59
CA ALA A 49 23.85 3.78 -9.14
C ALA A 49 22.52 3.63 -8.39
N VAL A 50 22.54 2.79 -7.36
CA VAL A 50 21.40 2.55 -6.46
C VAL A 50 21.91 2.54 -5.03
N PHE A 51 21.40 3.42 -4.17
CA PHE A 51 21.82 3.50 -2.77
C PHE A 51 20.81 4.24 -1.89
N ARG A 52 20.73 3.84 -0.62
CA ARG A 52 19.87 4.49 0.39
C ARG A 52 20.49 5.81 0.86
N LEU A 53 19.63 6.81 1.07
CA LEU A 53 20.03 8.12 1.58
C LEU A 53 19.95 8.17 3.10
N GLY A 54 21.02 8.67 3.73
CA GLY A 54 21.10 8.87 5.18
C GLY A 54 21.68 7.68 5.95
N ARG A 55 21.90 7.89 7.25
CA ARG A 55 22.45 6.87 8.15
C ARG A 55 21.40 5.80 8.43
N PHE A 56 21.81 4.54 8.41
CA PHE A 56 20.97 3.43 8.86
C PHE A 56 20.67 3.58 10.35
N ASP A 57 19.40 3.48 10.71
CA ASP A 57 18.94 3.58 12.08
C ASP A 57 17.87 2.50 12.32
N PRO A 58 18.18 1.47 13.14
CA PRO A 58 17.26 0.38 13.45
C PRO A 58 15.98 0.84 14.17
N GLN A 59 16.02 1.98 14.87
CA GLN A 59 14.88 2.50 15.62
C GLN A 59 13.93 3.31 14.72
N ARG A 60 14.35 3.61 13.49
CA ARG A 60 13.58 4.43 12.58
C ARG A 60 12.38 3.67 12.03
N THR A 61 11.18 4.20 12.28
CA THR A 61 9.91 3.63 11.82
C THR A 61 9.65 3.79 10.33
N THR A 62 10.43 4.64 9.65
CA THR A 62 10.26 4.93 8.22
C THR A 62 11.50 4.51 7.44
N PRO A 63 11.35 3.76 6.33
CA PRO A 63 12.48 3.40 5.50
C PRO A 63 13.22 4.63 4.94
N ARG A 64 14.54 4.48 4.73
CA ARG A 64 15.33 5.48 4.02
C ARG A 64 14.90 5.59 2.56
N PRO A 65 14.85 6.81 1.99
CA PRO A 65 14.69 6.97 0.55
C PRO A 65 15.82 6.28 -0.20
N LEU A 66 15.50 5.61 -1.30
CA LEU A 66 16.46 5.02 -2.21
C LEU A 66 16.69 5.99 -3.37
N LYS A 67 17.94 6.36 -3.61
CA LYS A 67 18.35 7.16 -4.75
C LYS A 67 18.75 6.23 -5.88
N VAL A 68 18.18 6.46 -7.06
CA VAL A 68 18.42 5.68 -8.27
C VAL A 68 18.88 6.63 -9.36
N VAL A 69 20.07 6.42 -9.90
CA VAL A 69 20.66 7.27 -10.95
C VAL A 69 20.54 6.54 -12.28
N MET A 70 19.77 7.08 -13.22
CA MET A 70 19.58 6.51 -14.55
C MET A 70 20.75 6.86 -15.48
N PRO A 71 20.99 6.08 -16.55
CA PRO A 71 22.03 6.38 -17.53
C PRO A 71 21.82 7.75 -18.19
N THR A 72 20.58 8.08 -18.56
CA THR A 72 20.23 9.33 -19.23
C THR A 72 18.97 9.98 -18.62
N PRO A 73 18.76 11.30 -18.81
CA PRO A 73 17.53 11.97 -18.42
C PRO A 73 16.27 11.38 -19.08
N THR A 74 16.38 10.85 -20.30
CA THR A 74 15.25 10.24 -21.02
C THR A 74 14.67 9.06 -20.26
N HIS A 75 15.53 8.16 -19.75
CA HIS A 75 15.09 7.03 -18.94
C HIS A 75 14.42 7.47 -17.63
N GLN A 76 14.87 8.56 -17.02
CA GLN A 76 14.20 9.14 -15.86
C GLN A 76 12.79 9.63 -16.23
N HIS A 77 12.64 10.32 -17.36
CA HIS A 77 11.32 10.78 -17.83
C HIS A 77 10.39 9.62 -18.15
N MET A 78 10.89 8.57 -18.81
CA MET A 78 10.13 7.34 -19.08
C MET A 78 9.65 6.69 -17.79
N ALA A 79 10.54 6.51 -16.80
CA ALA A 79 10.19 5.95 -15.49
C ALA A 79 9.13 6.79 -14.76
N LEU A 80 9.25 8.12 -14.78
CA LEU A 80 8.26 9.01 -14.16
C LEU A 80 6.91 8.98 -14.91
N GLY A 81 6.92 8.84 -16.24
CA GLY A 81 5.73 8.66 -17.06
C GLY A 81 5.04 7.34 -16.76
N GLY A 82 5.78 6.23 -16.78
CA GLY A 82 5.30 4.91 -16.40
C GLY A 82 4.74 4.91 -14.98
N TRP A 83 5.43 5.55 -14.04
CA TRP A 83 4.98 5.63 -12.65
C TRP A 83 3.60 6.28 -12.52
N LYS A 84 3.33 7.36 -13.26
CA LYS A 84 2.01 8.01 -13.23
C LYS A 84 0.89 7.07 -13.68
N ARG A 85 1.17 6.20 -14.66
CA ARG A 85 0.22 5.22 -15.21
C ARG A 85 0.06 4.01 -14.28
N GLU A 86 1.17 3.43 -13.85
CA GLU A 86 1.22 2.12 -13.21
C GLU A 86 1.18 2.15 -11.67
N ARG A 87 1.28 3.33 -11.04
CA ARG A 87 1.35 3.44 -9.56
C ARG A 87 0.22 2.73 -8.82
N ALA A 88 -0.98 2.65 -9.38
CA ALA A 88 -2.11 1.96 -8.73
C ALA A 88 -1.87 0.44 -8.68
N ARG A 89 -1.44 -0.13 -9.80
CA ARG A 89 -1.08 -1.55 -9.93
C ARG A 89 0.15 -1.89 -9.11
N LEU A 90 1.19 -1.04 -9.13
CA LEU A 90 2.38 -1.26 -8.30
C LEU A 90 2.04 -1.27 -6.81
N ARG A 91 1.16 -0.37 -6.36
CA ARG A 91 0.76 -0.29 -4.95
C ARG A 91 -0.19 -1.38 -4.48
N SER A 92 -0.75 -2.20 -5.37
CA SER A 92 -1.48 -3.39 -4.93
C SER A 92 -0.54 -4.48 -4.41
N GLN A 93 0.75 -4.42 -4.77
CA GLN A 93 1.77 -5.34 -4.26
C GLN A 93 2.21 -4.90 -2.85
N GLN A 94 2.22 -5.84 -1.90
CA GLN A 94 2.49 -5.55 -0.49
C GLN A 94 3.82 -4.80 -0.26
N ILE A 95 4.88 -5.19 -0.96
CA ILE A 95 6.21 -4.57 -0.84
C ILE A 95 6.23 -3.12 -1.36
N MET A 96 5.39 -2.81 -2.35
CA MET A 96 5.36 -1.53 -3.05
C MET A 96 4.14 -0.67 -2.68
N ALA A 97 3.31 -1.11 -1.73
CA ALA A 97 2.11 -0.39 -1.30
C ALA A 97 2.38 1.06 -0.88
N ARG A 98 3.54 1.29 -0.26
CA ARG A 98 3.97 2.62 0.19
C ARG A 98 4.95 3.31 -0.76
N LEU A 99 5.21 2.71 -1.92
CA LEU A 99 6.13 3.25 -2.91
C LEU A 99 5.64 4.61 -3.42
N PHE A 100 6.56 5.56 -3.46
CA PHE A 100 6.39 6.83 -4.13
C PHE A 100 7.66 7.17 -4.89
N ILE A 101 7.53 7.38 -6.20
CA ILE A 101 8.63 7.76 -7.08
C ILE A 101 8.49 9.23 -7.43
N ARG A 102 9.60 9.96 -7.39
CA ARG A 102 9.69 11.35 -7.81
C ARG A 102 11.08 11.67 -8.38
N PRO A 103 11.23 12.77 -9.15
CA PRO A 103 12.55 13.25 -9.54
C PRO A 103 13.36 13.71 -8.34
N ALA A 104 14.70 13.72 -8.47
CA ALA A 104 15.55 14.42 -7.52
C ALA A 104 15.36 15.94 -7.66
N LEU A 105 15.06 16.60 -6.54
CA LEU A 105 14.78 18.04 -6.49
C LEU A 105 15.93 18.81 -5.82
N THR A 106 15.98 20.13 -6.05
CA THR A 106 16.88 21.03 -5.29
C THR A 106 16.48 21.07 -3.82
N LYS A 107 17.37 21.52 -2.94
CA LYS A 107 17.04 21.74 -1.52
C LYS A 107 15.86 22.71 -1.34
N GLU A 108 15.80 23.75 -2.16
CA GLU A 108 14.72 24.74 -2.13
C GLU A 108 13.39 24.15 -2.58
N GLN A 109 13.39 23.37 -3.67
CA GLN A 109 12.20 22.67 -4.15
C GLN A 109 11.72 21.62 -3.14
N LEU A 110 12.65 20.90 -2.49
CA LEU A 110 12.34 19.97 -1.41
C LEU A 110 11.65 20.64 -0.24
N LYS A 111 12.15 21.81 0.16
CA LYS A 111 11.58 22.62 1.25
C LYS A 111 10.16 23.06 0.89
N LYS A 112 9.95 23.58 -0.32
CA LYS A 112 8.62 23.96 -0.82
C LYS A 112 7.65 22.76 -0.84
N GLU A 113 8.04 21.62 -1.40
CA GLU A 113 7.19 20.41 -1.40
C GLU A 113 6.87 19.91 0.02
N TYR A 114 7.80 20.07 0.96
CA TYR A 114 7.58 19.72 2.35
C TYR A 114 6.57 20.67 2.99
N GLU A 115 6.77 21.97 2.84
CA GLU A 115 5.87 23.02 3.35
C GLU A 115 4.44 22.85 2.79
N GLU A 116 4.30 22.58 1.49
CA GLU A 116 3.01 22.30 0.87
C GLU A 116 2.34 21.05 1.43
N ARG A 117 3.11 19.98 1.70
CA ARG A 117 2.59 18.75 2.30
C ARG A 117 2.13 18.98 3.74
N VAL A 118 2.88 19.76 4.51
CA VAL A 118 2.50 20.14 5.88
C VAL A 118 1.24 20.98 5.86
N ARG A 119 1.17 21.99 4.98
CA ARG A 119 -0.01 22.85 4.81
C ARG A 119 -1.25 22.05 4.43
N LYS A 120 -1.15 21.15 3.45
CA LYS A 120 -2.28 20.27 3.05
C LYS A 120 -2.75 19.37 4.19
N ARG A 121 -1.82 18.82 4.98
CA ARG A 121 -2.18 18.00 6.17
C ARG A 121 -2.91 18.81 7.23
N GLN A 122 -2.54 20.08 7.43
CA GLN A 122 -3.21 20.97 8.37
C GLN A 122 -4.59 21.44 7.87
N GLN A 123 -4.79 21.47 6.55
CA GLN A 123 -6.05 21.87 5.92
C GLN A 123 -7.06 20.73 5.74
N ILE A 124 -6.63 19.46 5.88
CA ILE A 124 -7.56 18.33 5.95
C ILE A 124 -8.07 18.28 7.39
N PRO A 125 -9.33 18.67 7.68
CA PRO A 125 -9.90 18.42 8.99
C PRO A 125 -9.84 16.92 9.27
N ALA A 126 -9.59 16.54 10.52
CA ALA A 126 -9.67 15.14 10.95
C ALA A 126 -10.98 14.54 10.41
N PRO A 127 -10.99 13.29 9.91
CA PRO A 127 -12.22 12.68 9.42
C PRO A 127 -13.22 12.71 10.57
N VAL A 128 -14.18 13.63 10.49
CA VAL A 128 -15.36 13.62 11.34
C VAL A 128 -16.04 12.33 10.95
N ALA A 129 -16.02 11.33 11.83
CA ALA A 129 -16.66 10.06 11.58
C ALA A 129 -18.09 10.36 11.10
N PRO A 130 -18.49 9.93 9.89
CA PRO A 130 -19.86 10.15 9.46
C PRO A 130 -20.73 9.42 10.46
N ALA A 131 -21.62 10.16 11.14
CA ALA A 131 -22.64 9.58 11.98
C ALA A 131 -23.42 8.59 11.11
N VAL A 132 -23.22 7.29 11.38
CA VAL A 132 -23.99 6.22 10.75
C VAL A 132 -25.42 6.40 11.24
N GLN A 133 -26.26 7.06 10.45
CA GLN A 133 -27.70 7.03 10.65
C GLN A 133 -28.16 5.61 10.32
N LEU A 134 -28.59 4.89 11.36
CA LEU A 134 -29.24 3.59 11.23
C LEU A 134 -30.53 3.76 10.41
N PRO A 135 -30.70 3.08 9.27
CA PRO A 135 -31.97 3.11 8.56
C PRO A 135 -33.03 2.37 9.38
N GLN A 136 -34.13 3.08 9.65
CA GLN A 136 -35.30 2.52 10.33
C GLN A 136 -35.96 1.44 9.48
N THR A 137 -36.37 0.37 10.15
CA THR A 137 -37.09 -0.77 9.61
C THR A 137 -38.53 -0.41 9.32
N ASN A 138 -38.99 -0.52 8.07
CA ASN A 138 -40.41 -0.57 7.74
C ASN A 138 -40.75 -1.93 7.12
N ALA A 139 -41.74 -2.59 7.73
CA ALA A 139 -42.31 -3.87 7.34
C ALA A 139 -43.25 -3.73 6.10
N PRO A 140 -43.61 -4.84 5.44
CA PRO A 140 -43.98 -4.89 4.02
C PRO A 140 -45.48 -5.07 3.75
N THR A 141 -45.96 -4.69 2.56
CA THR A 141 -47.18 -5.23 1.89
C THR A 141 -47.22 -4.80 0.39
N PRO A 142 -48.04 -5.38 -0.53
CA PRO A 142 -47.55 -6.43 -1.44
C PRO A 142 -47.94 -6.29 -2.95
N VAL A 143 -47.35 -7.18 -3.78
CA VAL A 143 -47.70 -7.73 -5.13
C VAL A 143 -47.96 -6.82 -6.36
N ASN A 144 -47.15 -7.00 -7.43
CA ASN A 144 -47.59 -7.51 -8.76
C ASN A 144 -46.43 -7.62 -9.79
N GLU A 145 -45.99 -8.88 -9.99
CA GLU A 145 -45.72 -9.63 -11.23
C GLU A 145 -45.31 -8.93 -12.56
N VAL A 146 -44.07 -9.17 -13.04
CA VAL A 146 -43.68 -9.56 -14.43
C VAL A 146 -42.31 -10.31 -14.42
N GLU A 147 -42.23 -11.45 -15.11
CA GLU A 147 -41.08 -12.36 -15.41
C GLU A 147 -39.91 -11.75 -16.26
N PRO A 148 -38.77 -12.45 -16.58
CA PRO A 148 -37.93 -13.36 -15.77
C PRO A 148 -36.40 -13.18 -16.06
N GLU A 149 -35.55 -12.72 -15.12
CA GLU A 149 -34.06 -12.80 -15.28
C GLU A 149 -33.28 -12.87 -13.96
N GLN A 150 -33.73 -13.67 -12.98
CA GLN A 150 -33.10 -13.71 -11.65
C GLN A 150 -32.87 -15.14 -11.16
N LYS A 151 -31.90 -15.84 -11.73
CA LYS A 151 -31.34 -17.07 -11.13
C LYS A 151 -29.81 -17.11 -11.02
N LYS A 152 -29.06 -16.20 -11.68
CA LYS A 152 -27.59 -16.14 -11.54
C LYS A 152 -27.10 -15.25 -10.40
N ALA A 153 -27.78 -14.14 -10.11
CA ALA A 153 -27.30 -13.15 -9.14
C ALA A 153 -27.43 -13.57 -7.65
N SER A 154 -28.33 -14.49 -7.33
CA SER A 154 -28.54 -14.96 -5.94
C SER A 154 -27.50 -15.98 -5.48
N GLU A 155 -27.04 -16.86 -6.40
CA GLU A 155 -25.98 -17.83 -6.09
C GLU A 155 -24.62 -17.16 -5.89
N ASP A 156 -24.29 -16.15 -6.69
CA ASP A 156 -22.98 -15.49 -6.60
C ASP A 156 -22.83 -14.68 -5.31
N ASN A 157 -23.93 -14.11 -4.79
CA ASN A 157 -23.92 -13.40 -3.52
C ASN A 157 -23.80 -14.37 -2.32
N SER A 158 -24.47 -15.52 -2.37
CA SER A 158 -24.37 -16.56 -1.34
C SER A 158 -22.97 -17.20 -1.29
N LYS A 159 -22.38 -17.50 -2.45
CA LYS A 159 -21.00 -18.01 -2.55
C LYS A 159 -19.98 -16.99 -2.03
N SER A 160 -20.19 -15.71 -2.30
CA SER A 160 -19.32 -14.63 -1.82
C SER A 160 -19.40 -14.45 -0.30
N GLN A 161 -20.58 -14.53 0.29
CA GLN A 161 -20.74 -14.48 1.75
C GLN A 161 -20.10 -15.68 2.44
N ALA A 162 -20.33 -16.90 1.95
CA ALA A 162 -19.72 -18.12 2.50
C ALA A 162 -18.17 -18.08 2.43
N PHE A 163 -17.61 -17.49 1.37
CA PHE A 163 -16.16 -17.29 1.25
C PHE A 163 -15.61 -16.32 2.30
N LEU A 164 -16.30 -15.20 2.53
CA LEU A 164 -15.91 -14.22 3.55
C LEU A 164 -16.00 -14.79 4.97
N GLU A 165 -17.05 -15.55 5.28
CA GLU A 165 -17.18 -16.24 6.57
C GLU A 165 -16.04 -17.25 6.79
N LYS A 166 -15.65 -17.99 5.74
CA LYS A 166 -14.51 -18.93 5.81
C LYS A 166 -13.19 -18.22 6.11
N ILE A 167 -12.95 -17.04 5.53
CA ILE A 167 -11.75 -16.23 5.81
C ILE A 167 -11.75 -15.74 7.27
N LEU A 168 -12.90 -15.28 7.77
CA LEU A 168 -13.03 -14.81 9.15
C LEU A 168 -12.73 -15.94 10.15
N VAL A 169 -13.20 -17.16 9.87
CA VAL A 169 -12.91 -18.34 10.70
C VAL A 169 -11.42 -18.69 10.69
N LEU A 170 -10.78 -18.71 9.52
CA LEU A 170 -9.34 -18.99 9.42
C LEU A 170 -8.49 -17.95 10.16
N ASN A 171 -8.87 -16.67 10.10
CA ASN A 171 -8.18 -15.60 10.82
C ASN A 171 -8.34 -15.74 12.33
N TYR A 172 -9.54 -16.09 12.80
CA TYR A 172 -9.81 -16.35 14.21
C TYR A 172 -8.96 -17.53 14.76
N GLU A 173 -8.91 -18.65 14.03
CA GLU A 173 -8.10 -19.81 14.43
C GLU A 173 -6.58 -19.48 14.40
N GLY A 174 -6.13 -18.72 13.39
CA GLY A 174 -4.75 -18.24 13.32
C GLY A 174 -4.37 -17.34 14.50
N LEU A 175 -5.26 -16.45 14.92
CA LEU A 175 -5.03 -15.58 16.10
C LEU A 175 -5.03 -16.36 17.41
N LYS A 176 -5.81 -17.45 17.50
CA LYS A 176 -5.89 -18.33 18.68
C LYS A 176 -4.65 -19.23 18.82
N ALA A 177 -4.04 -19.64 17.71
CA ALA A 177 -2.82 -20.46 17.69
C ALA A 177 -1.54 -19.69 18.05
N LEU A 178 -1.58 -18.35 18.01
CA LEU A 178 -0.47 -17.49 18.43
C LEU A 178 -0.41 -17.34 19.96
N PRO A 179 0.77 -17.05 20.53
CA PRO A 179 0.88 -16.76 21.97
C PRO A 179 -0.07 -15.60 22.36
N PRO A 180 -0.71 -15.69 23.54
CA PRO A 180 -1.70 -14.72 23.97
C PRO A 180 -1.03 -13.39 24.29
N THR A 181 -1.16 -12.44 23.37
CA THR A 181 -0.80 -11.03 23.57
C THR A 181 -2.08 -10.21 23.71
N GLU A 182 -2.02 -9.07 24.43
CA GLU A 182 -3.18 -8.18 24.59
C GLU A 182 -3.81 -7.78 23.26
N LYS A 183 -2.97 -7.59 22.23
CA LYS A 183 -3.41 -7.26 20.88
C LYS A 183 -4.25 -8.38 20.25
N ASN A 184 -3.76 -9.63 20.33
CA ASN A 184 -4.47 -10.79 19.79
C ASN A 184 -5.79 -11.03 20.53
N LEU A 185 -5.78 -10.89 21.87
CA LEU A 185 -6.98 -11.06 22.70
C LEU A 185 -8.07 -10.03 22.38
N ARG A 186 -7.69 -8.75 22.22
CA ARG A 186 -8.64 -7.70 21.80
C ARG A 186 -9.22 -7.98 20.43
N GLN A 187 -8.40 -8.47 19.49
CA GLN A 187 -8.85 -8.79 18.14
C GLN A 187 -9.80 -9.99 18.11
N ILE A 188 -9.52 -11.03 18.91
CA ILE A 188 -10.40 -12.18 19.12
C ILE A 188 -11.75 -11.75 19.74
N GLN A 189 -11.74 -10.90 20.76
CA GLN A 189 -12.95 -10.37 21.38
C GLN A 189 -13.78 -9.54 20.40
N SER A 190 -13.12 -8.72 19.57
CA SER A 190 -13.78 -7.94 18.53
C SER A 190 -14.47 -8.83 17.50
N LEU A 191 -13.80 -9.90 17.03
CA LEU A 191 -14.37 -10.84 16.07
C LEU A 191 -15.58 -11.58 16.65
N LYS A 192 -15.51 -12.04 17.91
CA LYS A 192 -16.63 -12.68 18.60
C LYS A 192 -17.83 -11.75 18.78
N LYS A 193 -17.58 -10.47 19.07
CA LYS A 193 -18.64 -9.47 19.23
C LYS A 193 -19.33 -9.16 17.89
N GLN A 194 -18.56 -9.08 16.81
CA GLN A 194 -19.08 -8.69 15.50
C GLN A 194 -19.76 -9.85 14.76
N TYR A 195 -19.30 -11.09 14.95
CA TYR A 195 -19.82 -12.28 14.27
C TYR A 195 -20.12 -13.43 15.26
N PRO A 196 -21.07 -13.24 16.19
CA PRO A 196 -21.33 -14.23 17.24
C PRO A 196 -21.78 -15.59 16.69
N HIS A 197 -22.51 -15.60 15.56
CA HIS A 197 -23.02 -16.81 14.91
C HIS A 197 -21.92 -17.71 14.31
N LEU A 198 -20.72 -17.19 14.05
CA LEU A 198 -19.60 -17.95 13.50
C LEU A 198 -18.72 -18.60 14.58
N PHE A 199 -18.72 -18.06 15.80
CA PHE A 199 -17.73 -18.38 16.83
C PHE A 199 -18.31 -18.85 18.17
N ASN A 200 -19.62 -18.74 18.35
CA ASN A 200 -20.35 -19.34 19.48
C ASN A 200 -21.04 -20.62 19.00
N LYS A 201 -20.29 -21.72 18.91
CA LYS A 201 -20.81 -23.07 18.79
C LYS A 201 -20.21 -23.94 19.89
#